data_AF-A0A2G4E5L7-F1
#
_entry.id   AF-A0A2G4E5L7-F1
#
_cell.length_a   1.000
_cell.length_b   1.000
_cell.length_c   1.000
_cell.angle_alpha   90.00
_cell.angle_beta   90.00
_cell.angle_gamma   90.00
#
_symmetry.space_group_name_H-M   'P 1'
#
loop_
_entity.id
_entity.type
_entity.pdbx_description
1 polymer ?
#
loop_
_entity_poly.entity_id
_entity_poly.type
_entity_poly.pdbx_seq_one_letter_code
_entity_poly.pdbx_strand_id
1 'polypeptide(L)'
;MMIRSTPHPPEPPVTKSIPFGVNFGTRSLFSVQPGIKVEDALVLVSEYLNCAAATAYESADNTSAEFRPLARAVVHQIEAAKALVEASLAGLDDAARLARNA
;
A
#
# COMPACT_ATOMS: atom_id res chain seq x y z
N MET A 1 -40.89 -24.44 -8.43
CA MET A 1 -39.62 -24.68 -7.71
C MET A 1 -38.72 -23.48 -7.98
N MET A 2 -38.57 -22.56 -7.02
CA MET A 2 -37.72 -21.37 -7.19
C MET A 2 -36.28 -21.75 -6.83
N ILE A 3 -35.42 -21.87 -7.83
CA ILE A 3 -33.97 -21.92 -7.61
C ILE A 3 -33.52 -20.52 -7.19
N ARG A 4 -33.33 -20.33 -5.88
CA ARG A 4 -32.62 -19.15 -5.39
C ARG A 4 -31.17 -19.32 -5.81
N SER A 5 -30.78 -18.71 -6.93
CA SER A 5 -29.36 -18.51 -7.24
C SER A 5 -28.73 -17.86 -6.02
N THR A 6 -27.85 -18.59 -5.34
CA THR A 6 -27.06 -18.03 -4.25
C THR A 6 -26.34 -16.80 -4.80
N PRO A 7 -26.37 -15.65 -4.11
CA PRO A 7 -25.62 -14.47 -4.55
C PRO A 7 -24.19 -14.87 -4.82
N HIS A 8 -23.69 -14.53 -6.02
CA HIS A 8 -22.29 -14.72 -6.36
C HIS A 8 -21.44 -14.01 -5.29
N PRO A 9 -20.47 -14.69 -4.67
CA PRO A 9 -19.61 -14.04 -3.68
C PRO A 9 -18.96 -12.82 -4.32
N PRO A 10 -18.86 -11.68 -3.60
CA PRO A 10 -18.22 -10.49 -4.13
C PRO A 10 -16.79 -10.84 -4.54
N GLU A 11 -16.42 -10.50 -5.77
CA GLU A 11 -15.06 -10.71 -6.24
C GLU A 11 -14.08 -9.96 -5.33
N PRO A 12 -12.96 -10.59 -4.93
CA PRO A 12 -11.99 -9.94 -4.07
C PRO A 12 -11.43 -8.69 -4.78
N PRO A 13 -11.10 -7.63 -4.02
CA PRO A 13 -10.57 -6.42 -4.62
C PRO A 13 -9.25 -6.71 -5.33
N VAL A 14 -9.12 -6.19 -6.55
CA VAL A 14 -7.91 -6.29 -7.37
C VAL A 14 -7.31 -4.92 -7.65
N THR A 15 -6.00 -4.89 -7.81
CA THR A 15 -5.23 -3.70 -8.21
C THR A 15 -5.76 -3.13 -9.52
N LYS A 16 -5.61 -1.82 -9.66
CA LYS A 16 -5.90 -1.08 -10.88
C LYS A 16 -4.60 -0.60 -11.51
N SER A 17 -4.65 -0.34 -12.81
CA SER A 17 -3.50 0.24 -13.52
C SER A 17 -3.32 1.68 -13.10
N ILE A 18 -2.45 1.91 -12.11
CA ILE A 18 -2.08 3.23 -11.62
C ILE A 18 -0.66 3.56 -12.09
N PRO A 19 -0.47 4.62 -12.90
CA PRO A 19 0.86 5.03 -13.33
C PRO A 19 1.68 5.58 -12.15
N PHE A 20 2.99 5.33 -12.16
CA PHE A 20 3.93 5.87 -11.17
C PHE A 20 5.34 6.08 -11.76
N GLY A 21 6.21 6.74 -10.99
CA GLY A 21 7.59 7.03 -11.38
C GLY A 21 7.73 8.33 -12.18
N VAL A 22 8.76 8.40 -13.02
CA VAL A 22 9.08 9.60 -13.82
C VAL A 22 8.08 9.75 -14.97
N ASN A 23 7.50 10.95 -15.09
CA ASN A 23 6.60 11.31 -16.17
C ASN A 23 7.38 11.89 -17.36
N PHE A 24 7.14 11.36 -18.55
CA PHE A 24 7.68 11.85 -19.83
C PHE A 24 6.55 12.53 -20.61
N GLY A 25 6.26 13.78 -20.26
CA GLY A 25 5.11 14.50 -20.79
C GLY A 25 3.80 13.89 -20.28
N THR A 26 3.00 13.31 -21.18
CA THR A 26 1.69 12.70 -20.85
C THR A 26 1.74 11.21 -20.54
N ARG A 27 2.92 10.59 -20.53
CA ARG A 27 3.09 9.15 -20.27
C ARG A 27 3.99 8.92 -19.07
N SER A 28 3.61 7.98 -18.21
CA SER A 28 4.46 7.49 -17.12
C SER A 28 5.18 6.23 -17.58
N LEU A 29 6.42 6.04 -17.12
CA LEU A 29 7.25 4.90 -17.52
C LEU A 29 6.74 3.57 -16.93
N PHE A 30 6.16 3.62 -15.74
CA PHE A 30 5.69 2.43 -15.02
C PHE A 30 4.22 2.55 -14.66
N SER A 31 3.54 1.41 -14.55
CA SER A 31 2.21 1.29 -13.97
C SER A 31 2.11 0.04 -13.10
N VAL A 32 1.25 0.10 -12.09
CA VAL A 32 0.89 -1.09 -11.32
C VAL A 32 0.14 -2.06 -12.23
N GLN A 33 0.50 -3.33 -12.21
CA GLN A 33 -0.21 -4.36 -12.97
C GLN A 33 -1.65 -4.51 -12.42
N PRO A 34 -2.71 -4.34 -13.23
CA PRO A 34 -4.07 -4.56 -12.77
C PRO A 34 -4.38 -6.05 -12.61
N GLY A 35 -5.40 -6.36 -11.81
CA GLY A 35 -5.90 -7.73 -11.65
C GLY A 35 -5.12 -8.59 -10.65
N ILE A 36 -4.13 -8.02 -9.96
CA ILE A 36 -3.47 -8.67 -8.83
C ILE A 36 -4.36 -8.47 -7.61
N LYS A 37 -4.46 -9.47 -6.73
CA LYS A 37 -5.25 -9.32 -5.50
C LYS A 37 -4.64 -8.21 -4.64
N VAL A 38 -5.50 -7.33 -4.12
CA VAL A 38 -5.05 -6.21 -3.27
C VAL A 38 -4.32 -6.71 -2.02
N GLU A 39 -4.78 -7.81 -1.44
CA GLU A 39 -4.12 -8.49 -0.32
C GLU A 39 -2.65 -8.84 -0.62
N ASP A 40 -2.36 -9.48 -1.76
CA ASP A 40 -0.99 -9.81 -2.18
C ASP A 40 -0.14 -8.54 -2.40
N ALA A 41 -0.74 -7.51 -3.01
CA ALA A 41 -0.07 -6.23 -3.21
C ALA A 41 0.28 -5.52 -1.89
N LEU A 42 -0.57 -5.63 -0.86
CA LEU A 42 -0.35 -5.03 0.46
C LEU A 42 0.71 -5.78 1.28
N VAL A 43 0.83 -7.09 1.10
CA VAL A 43 1.96 -7.86 1.66
C VAL A 43 3.27 -7.29 1.10
N LEU A 44 3.35 -7.09 -0.22
CA LEU A 44 4.53 -6.51 -0.86
C LEU A 44 4.80 -5.06 -0.41
N VAL A 45 3.76 -4.24 -0.21
CA VAL A 45 3.90 -2.90 0.37
C VAL A 45 4.55 -2.97 1.75
N SER A 46 4.13 -3.93 2.59
CA SER A 46 4.69 -4.11 3.93
C SER A 46 6.17 -4.50 3.87
N GLU A 47 6.54 -5.38 2.94
CA GLU A 47 7.94 -5.74 2.67
C GLU A 47 8.75 -4.52 2.23
N TYR A 48 8.25 -3.72 1.29
CA TYR A 48 8.94 -2.50 0.85
C TYR A 48 9.16 -1.51 1.98
N LEU A 49 8.16 -1.28 2.84
CA LEU A 49 8.29 -0.39 3.99
C LEU A 49 9.30 -0.93 5.02
N ASN A 50 9.38 -2.25 5.20
CA ASN A 50 10.40 -2.87 6.06
C ASN A 50 11.80 -2.74 5.47
N CYS A 51 11.97 -2.98 4.17
CA CYS A 51 13.25 -2.77 3.47
C CYS A 51 13.70 -1.31 3.54
N ALA A 52 12.78 -0.36 3.38
CA ALA A 52 13.07 1.07 3.52
C ALA A 52 13.51 1.41 4.95
N ALA A 53 12.86 0.82 5.97
CA ALA A 53 13.24 1.03 7.36
C ALA A 53 14.64 0.48 7.66
N ALA A 54 14.92 -0.76 7.24
CA ALA A 54 16.25 -1.36 7.37
C ALA A 54 17.34 -0.49 6.70
N THR A 55 17.06 0.01 5.49
CA THR A 55 17.96 0.93 4.78
C THR A 55 18.18 2.24 5.54
N ALA A 56 17.12 2.82 6.10
CA ALA A 56 17.21 4.07 6.85
C ALA A 56 17.98 3.90 8.18
N TYR A 57 17.78 2.78 8.88
CA TYR A 57 18.55 2.47 10.10
C TYR A 57 20.03 2.28 9.80
N GLU A 58 20.36 1.45 8.80
CA GLU A 58 21.75 1.24 8.37
C GLU A 58 22.40 2.56 7.93
N SER A 59 21.66 3.40 7.19
CA SER A 59 22.14 4.72 6.78
C SER A 59 22.36 5.67 7.98
N ALA A 60 21.49 5.63 8.99
CA ALA A 60 21.64 6.43 10.20
C ALA A 60 22.85 6.01 11.04
N ASP A 61 23.15 4.71 11.08
CA ASP A 61 24.26 4.16 11.86
C ASP A 61 25.61 4.37 11.16
N ASN A 62 25.63 4.37 9.83
CA ASN A 62 26.86 4.46 9.03
C ASN A 62 27.15 5.85 8.43
N THR A 63 26.38 6.89 8.78
CA THR A 63 26.59 8.28 8.32
C THR A 63 27.20 9.18 9.40
N SER A 64 27.77 10.32 8.97
CA SER A 64 28.33 11.32 9.90
C SER A 64 27.23 11.88 10.81
N ALA A 65 27.62 12.33 12.01
CA ALA A 65 26.67 12.76 13.04
C ALA A 65 25.69 13.85 12.57
N GLU A 66 26.11 14.69 11.62
CA GLU A 66 25.30 15.76 11.03
C GLU A 66 24.12 15.26 10.17
N PHE A 67 24.26 14.10 9.52
CA PHE A 67 23.24 13.54 8.62
C PHE A 67 22.37 12.46 9.26
N ARG A 68 22.71 11.98 10.46
CA ARG A 68 21.86 11.00 11.16
C ARG A 68 20.42 11.47 11.39
N PRO A 69 20.16 12.76 11.74
CA PRO A 69 18.79 13.25 11.86
C PRO A 69 18.00 13.14 10.55
N LEU A 70 18.66 13.31 9.39
CA LEU A 70 18.03 13.14 8.08
C LEU A 70 17.61 11.69 7.85
N ALA A 71 18.49 10.72 8.13
CA ALA A 71 18.15 9.30 8.03
C ALA A 71 17.02 8.91 9.01
N ARG A 72 17.03 9.46 10.23
CA ARG A 72 15.93 9.27 11.20
C ARG A 72 14.60 9.89 10.73
N ALA A 73 14.64 11.01 10.01
CA ALA A 73 13.42 11.59 9.42
C ALA A 73 12.74 10.62 8.44
N VAL A 74 13.53 9.84 7.67
CA VAL A 74 12.99 8.80 6.78
C VAL A 74 12.30 7.69 7.58
N VAL A 75 12.86 7.27 8.72
CA VAL A 75 12.20 6.28 9.61
C VAL A 75 10.82 6.78 10.04
N HIS A 76 10.70 8.04 10.48
CA HIS A 76 9.41 8.61 10.86
C HIS A 76 8.42 8.70 9.68
N GLN A 77 8.90 8.99 8.47
CA GLN A 77 8.04 8.96 7.27
C GLN A 77 7.53 7.55 6.97
N ILE A 78 8.35 6.52 7.19
CA ILE A 78 7.94 5.12 7.01
C ILE A 78 6.89 4.72 8.05
N GLU A 79 7.07 5.10 9.31
CA GLU A 79 6.08 4.86 10.37
C GLU A 79 4.74 5.52 10.02
N ALA A 80 4.76 6.78 9.59
CA ALA A 80 3.57 7.49 9.14
C ALA A 80 2.90 6.81 7.92
N ALA A 81 3.69 6.35 6.94
CA ALA A 81 3.18 5.63 5.79
C ALA A 81 2.49 4.32 6.18
N LYS A 82 3.07 3.54 7.10
CA LYS A 82 2.45 2.32 7.65
C LYS A 82 1.11 2.64 8.32
N ALA A 83 1.09 3.63 9.21
CA ALA A 83 -0.14 4.06 9.90
C ALA A 83 -1.24 4.51 8.91
N LEU A 84 -0.88 5.23 7.84
CA LEU A 84 -1.82 5.64 6.80
C LEU A 84 -2.39 4.46 6.01
N VAL A 85 -1.57 3.44 5.71
CA VAL A 85 -2.04 2.20 5.06
C VAL A 85 -3.02 1.47 5.98
N GLU A 86 -2.65 1.25 7.24
CA GLU A 86 -3.52 0.57 8.22
C GLU A 86 -4.87 1.30 8.40
N ALA A 87 -4.83 2.62 8.55
CA ALA A 87 -6.04 3.44 8.66
C ALA A 87 -6.91 3.38 7.39
N SER A 88 -6.28 3.37 6.21
CA SER A 88 -6.99 3.24 4.93
C SER A 88 -7.68 1.88 4.80
N LEU A 89 -7.02 0.79 5.23
CA LEU A 89 -7.61 -0.55 5.21
C LEU A 89 -8.79 -0.67 6.18
N ALA A 90 -8.66 -0.13 7.39
CA ALA A 90 -9.76 -0.08 8.34
C ALA A 90 -10.97 0.68 7.78
N GLY A 91 -10.74 1.85 7.15
CA GLY A 91 -11.80 2.62 6.51
C GLY A 91 -12.49 1.89 5.34
N LEU A 92 -11.73 1.14 4.54
CA LEU A 92 -12.28 0.33 3.45
C LEU A 92 -13.11 -0.85 3.96
N ASP A 93 -12.69 -1.51 5.04
CA ASP A 93 -13.46 -2.60 5.65
C ASP A 93 -14.77 -2.10 6.28
N ASP A 94 -14.72 -0.96 6.96
CA ASP A 94 -15.92 -0.30 7.49
C ASP A 94 -16.92 0.05 6.38
N ALA A 95 -16.44 0.64 5.27
CA ALA A 95 -17.27 0.95 4.12
C ALA A 95 -17.89 -0.32 3.51
N ALA A 96 -17.11 -1.38 3.36
CA ALA A 96 -17.59 -2.66 2.85
C ALA A 96 -18.63 -3.30 3.78
N ARG A 97 -18.46 -3.17 5.10
CA ARG A 97 -19.42 -3.67 6.10
C ARG A 97 -20.73 -2.90 6.06
N LEU A 98 -20.67 -1.58 5.94
CA LEU A 98 -21.87 -0.74 5.78
C LEU A 98 -22.65 -1.12 4.52
N ALA A 99 -21.96 -1.31 3.39
CA ALA A 99 -22.58 -1.72 2.14
C ALA A 99 -23.25 -3.11 2.20
N ARG A 100 -22.77 -4.02 3.05
CA ARG A 100 -23.39 -5.35 3.27
C ARG A 100 -24.65 -5.31 4.14
N ASN A 101 -24.82 -4.26 4.94
CA ASN A 101 -25.91 -4.12 5.90
C ASN A 101 -27.03 -3.18 5.41
N ALA A 102 -26.87 -2.58 4.24
CA ALA A 102 -27.84 -1.71 3.56
C ALA A 102 -28.68 -2.52 2.57
#